data_AF-A0A8H7YIZ7-F1
#
_entry.id   AF-A0A8H7YIZ7-F1
#
_cell.length_a   1.000
_cell.length_b   1.000
_cell.length_c   1.000
_cell.angle_alpha   90.00
_cell.angle_beta   90.00
_cell.angle_gamma   90.00
#
_symmetry.space_group_name_H-M   'P 1'
#
loop_
_entity.id
_entity.type
_entity.pdbx_description
1 polymer ?
#
loop_
_entity_poly.entity_id
_entity_poly.type
_entity_poly.pdbx_seq_one_letter_code
_entity_poly.pdbx_strand_id
1 'polypeptide(L)'
;MQFINKAMALVLLLAPLVLAAPTEDAPPAADFTSLGCRPGSYRCVCIRQSTDCWVDVCTSSGNWKLSSICRNRSSPSGRPTCKDGPNGTAYCI
;
A
#
# COMPACT_ATOMS: atom_id res chain seq x y z
N MET A 1 51.61 -25.58 -3.41
CA MET A 1 51.10 -25.29 -2.06
C MET A 1 51.51 -23.87 -1.69
N GLN A 2 50.64 -22.87 -1.86
CA GLN A 2 50.86 -21.51 -1.36
C GLN A 2 49.60 -21.01 -0.67
N PHE A 3 49.81 -20.43 0.51
CA PHE A 3 48.85 -20.19 1.56
C PHE A 3 48.08 -18.88 1.35
N ILE A 4 46.78 -18.95 1.65
CA ILE A 4 45.97 -18.00 2.44
C ILE A 4 46.25 -16.51 2.20
N ASN A 5 45.25 -15.80 1.65
CA ASN A 5 44.77 -14.60 2.33
C ASN A 5 43.28 -14.33 2.05
N LYS A 6 42.52 -14.34 3.14
CA LYS A 6 41.08 -14.15 3.24
C LYS A 6 40.86 -12.70 3.63
N ALA A 7 40.66 -11.81 2.66
CA ALA A 7 40.27 -10.43 2.91
C ALA A 7 38.76 -10.30 2.70
N MET A 8 38.01 -10.46 3.80
CA MET A 8 36.63 -10.01 3.90
C MET A 8 36.62 -8.47 3.90
N ALA A 9 36.20 -7.86 2.80
CA ALA A 9 35.93 -6.42 2.76
C ALA A 9 34.41 -6.22 2.89
N LEU A 10 33.93 -6.16 4.13
CA LEU A 10 32.56 -5.74 4.44
C LEU A 10 32.53 -4.21 4.36
N VAL A 11 32.24 -3.67 3.18
CA VAL A 11 32.02 -2.23 3.00
C VAL A 11 30.62 -1.91 3.54
N LEU A 12 30.57 -1.44 4.78
CA LEU A 12 29.39 -0.79 5.35
C LEU A 12 29.17 0.54 4.61
N LEU A 13 28.41 0.48 3.51
CA LEU A 13 27.85 1.66 2.86
C LEU A 13 26.83 2.30 3.80
N LEU A 14 27.30 3.21 4.64
CA LEU A 14 26.50 4.19 5.35
C LEU A 14 25.84 5.11 4.31
N ALA A 15 24.73 4.67 3.74
CA ALA A 15 23.83 5.54 3.00
C ALA A 15 23.19 6.50 4.02
N PRO A 16 23.32 7.82 3.86
CA PRO A 16 22.55 8.75 4.68
C PRO A 16 21.08 8.57 4.32
N LEU A 17 20.28 8.07 5.28
CA LEU A 17 18.83 8.17 5.21
C LEU A 17 18.45 9.65 5.34
N VAL A 18 18.43 10.37 4.22
CA VAL A 18 17.71 11.64 4.13
C VAL A 18 16.23 11.28 4.03
N LEU A 19 15.60 11.16 5.19
CA LEU A 19 14.16 11.06 5.34
C LEU A 19 13.54 12.42 5.01
N ALA A 20 13.37 12.72 3.72
CA ALA A 20 12.53 13.82 3.29
C ALA A 20 11.08 13.45 3.64
N ALA A 21 10.63 13.90 4.81
CA ALA A 21 9.23 13.83 5.20
C ALA A 21 8.39 14.59 4.16
N PRO A 22 7.42 13.95 3.47
CA PRO A 22 6.48 14.71 2.68
C PRO A 22 5.60 15.51 3.64
N THR A 23 5.70 16.82 3.51
CA THR A 23 4.80 17.83 4.07
C THR A 23 3.35 17.37 3.90
N GLU A 24 2.61 17.33 5.01
CA GLU A 24 1.16 17.32 4.99
C GLU A 24 0.69 18.54 4.21
N ASP A 25 -0.11 18.35 3.16
CA ASP A 25 -1.23 19.26 2.88
C ASP A 25 -2.17 18.66 1.83
N ALA A 26 -3.44 18.58 2.25
CA ALA A 26 -4.64 18.24 1.51
C ALA A 26 -4.77 16.79 0.96
N PRO A 27 -5.84 16.04 1.33
CA PRO A 27 -6.24 14.88 0.54
C PRO A 27 -6.59 15.38 -0.87
N PRO A 28 -5.97 14.86 -1.95
CA PRO A 28 -6.51 15.13 -3.26
C PRO A 28 -7.92 14.55 -3.26
N ALA A 29 -8.91 15.42 -3.45
CA ALA A 29 -10.25 15.01 -3.85
C ALA A 29 -10.07 13.98 -4.96
N ALA A 30 -10.69 12.81 -4.79
CA ALA A 30 -10.58 11.73 -5.74
C ALA A 30 -11.03 12.22 -7.12
N ASP A 31 -10.08 12.62 -7.95
CA ASP A 31 -10.31 12.98 -9.35
C ASP A 31 -10.63 11.67 -10.09
N PHE A 32 -11.91 11.46 -10.33
CA PHE A 32 -12.48 10.31 -11.02
C PHE A 32 -12.16 10.27 -12.54
N THR A 33 -11.05 10.86 -12.98
CA THR A 33 -10.73 11.08 -14.40
C THR A 33 -9.42 10.45 -14.86
N SER A 34 -8.80 9.60 -14.05
CA SER A 34 -7.86 8.59 -14.55
C SER A 34 -8.57 7.23 -14.53
N LEU A 35 -8.85 6.66 -15.71
CA LEU A 35 -9.33 5.27 -15.80
C LEU A 35 -8.32 4.24 -15.26
N GLY A 36 -7.10 4.68 -14.90
CA GLY A 36 -6.07 3.88 -14.24
C GLY A 36 -5.73 4.38 -12.83
N CYS A 37 -5.16 3.49 -12.03
CA CYS A 37 -4.64 3.79 -10.69
C CYS A 37 -3.11 3.97 -10.68
N ARG A 38 -2.57 4.55 -9.59
CA ARG A 38 -1.12 4.66 -9.39
C ARG A 38 -0.56 3.29 -8.99
N PRO A 39 0.37 2.67 -9.75
CA PRO A 39 0.95 1.38 -9.38
C PRO A 39 1.50 1.36 -7.96
N GLY A 40 1.23 0.27 -7.24
CA GLY A 40 1.62 0.09 -5.84
C GLY A 40 0.77 0.86 -4.82
N SER A 41 -0.21 1.66 -5.26
CA SER A 41 -1.24 2.18 -4.37
C SER A 41 -2.25 1.09 -4.01
N TYR A 42 -2.93 1.30 -2.89
CA TYR A 42 -3.95 0.45 -2.33
C TYR A 42 -5.22 1.26 -2.11
N ARG A 43 -6.36 0.57 -2.09
CA ARG A 43 -7.65 1.17 -1.71
C ARG A 43 -8.51 0.18 -0.94
N CYS A 44 -9.29 0.70 0.00
CA CYS A 44 -10.35 -0.02 0.68
C CYS A 44 -11.61 -0.02 -0.17
N VAL A 45 -12.23 -1.20 -0.33
CA VAL A 45 -13.48 -1.38 -1.06
C VAL A 45 -14.46 -2.12 -0.18
N CYS A 46 -15.66 -1.57 -0.02
CA CYS A 46 -16.79 -2.21 0.66
C CYS A 46 -18.05 -2.08 -0.20
N ILE A 47 -18.77 -3.18 -0.41
CA ILE A 47 -20.00 -3.18 -1.22
C ILE A 47 -21.16 -2.66 -0.38
N ARG A 48 -21.85 -1.59 -0.80
CA ARG A 48 -22.94 -0.96 -0.03
C ARG A 48 -24.05 -1.92 0.45
N GLN A 49 -24.32 -2.99 -0.29
CA GLN A 49 -25.37 -3.98 0.02
C GLN A 49 -24.84 -5.34 0.51
N SER A 50 -23.52 -5.49 0.67
CA SER A 50 -22.92 -6.71 1.24
C SER A 50 -22.18 -6.39 2.53
N THR A 51 -21.87 -7.41 3.32
CA THR A 51 -20.95 -7.31 4.45
C THR A 51 -19.48 -7.33 4.02
N ASP A 52 -19.20 -7.58 2.75
CA ASP A 52 -17.84 -7.80 2.26
C ASP A 52 -17.07 -6.48 2.13
N CYS A 53 -15.85 -6.52 2.63
CA CYS A 53 -14.84 -5.49 2.42
C CYS A 53 -13.48 -6.14 2.13
N TRP A 54 -12.68 -5.48 1.31
CA TRP A 54 -11.35 -5.94 0.94
C TRP A 54 -10.46 -4.75 0.58
N VAL A 55 -9.17 -5.01 0.45
CA VAL A 55 -8.21 -4.06 -0.09
C VAL A 55 -7.81 -4.51 -1.49
N ASP A 56 -7.88 -3.59 -2.44
CA ASP A 56 -7.29 -3.75 -3.76
C ASP A 56 -5.89 -3.13 -3.79
N VAL A 57 -5.00 -3.69 -4.61
CA VAL A 57 -3.71 -3.10 -5.00
C VAL A 57 -3.74 -2.73 -6.47
N CYS A 58 -3.13 -1.61 -6.82
CA CYS A 58 -2.96 -1.20 -8.20
C CYS A 58 -1.75 -1.89 -8.82
N THR A 59 -1.96 -2.63 -9.90
CA THR A 59 -0.88 -3.30 -10.64
C THR A 59 -0.02 -2.29 -11.41
N SER A 60 1.14 -2.77 -11.89
CA SER A 60 1.98 -2.01 -12.83
C SER A 60 1.26 -1.60 -14.12
N SER A 61 0.23 -2.35 -14.52
CA SER A 61 -0.62 -2.03 -15.67
C SER A 61 -1.75 -1.04 -15.36
N GLY A 62 -1.79 -0.47 -14.15
CA GLY A 62 -2.81 0.51 -13.76
C GLY A 62 -4.19 -0.09 -13.46
N ASN A 63 -4.27 -1.39 -13.20
CA ASN A 63 -5.51 -2.09 -12.91
C ASN A 63 -5.61 -2.45 -11.43
N TRP A 64 -6.79 -2.32 -10.84
CA TRP A 64 -7.05 -2.79 -9.48
C TRP A 64 -7.15 -4.32 -9.44
N LYS A 65 -6.46 -4.94 -8.50
CA LYS A 65 -6.53 -6.37 -8.21
C LYS A 65 -6.73 -6.58 -6.71
N LEU A 66 -7.51 -7.59 -6.36
CA LEU A 66 -7.70 -7.99 -4.98
C LEU A 66 -6.35 -8.29 -4.32
N SER A 67 -6.06 -7.60 -3.22
CA SER A 67 -4.85 -7.82 -2.42
C SER A 67 -5.15 -8.64 -1.17
N SER A 68 -6.16 -8.24 -0.40
CA SER A 68 -6.53 -8.92 0.85
C SER A 68 -8.01 -8.79 1.15
N ILE A 69 -8.62 -9.85 1.66
CA ILE A 69 -10.00 -9.84 2.14
C ILE A 69 -9.98 -9.46 3.62
N CYS A 70 -10.80 -8.49 4.01
CA CYS A 70 -10.92 -8.07 5.40
C CYS A 70 -12.06 -8.83 6.10
N ARG A 71 -12.15 -8.69 7.43
CA ARG A 71 -13.28 -9.24 8.18
C ARG A 71 -14.60 -8.70 7.61
N ASN A 72 -15.67 -9.49 7.61
CA ASN A 72 -16.97 -8.97 7.20
C ASN A 72 -17.53 -7.94 8.19
N ARG A 73 -18.25 -6.95 7.66
CA ARG A 73 -19.03 -6.00 8.44
C ARG A 73 -20.14 -6.75 9.18
N SER A 74 -20.53 -6.27 10.35
CA SER A 74 -21.63 -6.86 11.13
C SER A 74 -22.98 -6.79 10.41
N SER A 75 -23.14 -5.86 9.47
CA SER A 75 -24.32 -5.71 8.60
C SER A 75 -23.94 -4.93 7.32
N PRO A 76 -24.78 -4.94 6.26
CA PRO A 76 -24.51 -4.18 5.03
C PRO A 76 -24.41 -2.66 5.22
N SER A 77 -25.05 -2.11 6.26
CA SER A 77 -24.93 -0.71 6.68
C SER A 77 -23.93 -0.51 7.82
N GLY A 78 -23.28 -1.59 8.27
CA GLY A 78 -22.31 -1.58 9.34
C GLY A 78 -21.04 -0.81 8.98
N ARG A 79 -20.23 -0.51 9.99
CA ARG A 79 -18.94 0.17 9.81
C ARG A 79 -18.04 -0.64 8.87
N PRO A 80 -17.30 0.03 7.96
CA PRO A 80 -16.25 -0.59 7.18
C PRO A 80 -15.26 -1.36 8.05
N THR A 81 -14.70 -2.44 7.49
CA THR A 81 -13.65 -3.26 8.10
C THR A 81 -12.32 -3.13 7.35
N CYS A 82 -12.23 -2.13 6.47
CA CYS A 82 -10.99 -1.60 5.96
C CYS A 82 -11.03 -0.07 6.00
N LYS A 83 -9.87 0.55 5.83
CA LYS A 83 -9.72 1.99 5.75
C LYS A 83 -8.60 2.36 4.78
N ASP A 84 -8.80 3.44 4.04
CA ASP A 84 -7.72 4.10 3.31
C ASP A 84 -6.79 4.84 4.29
N GLY A 85 -5.50 4.68 4.05
CA GLY A 85 -4.42 5.33 4.79
C GLY A 85 -3.68 6.36 3.93
N PRO A 86 -2.68 7.04 4.52
CA PRO A 86 -1.87 8.02 3.80
C PRO A 86 -1.04 7.36 2.69
N ASN A 87 -0.56 8.16 1.74
CA ASN A 87 0.36 7.74 0.67
C ASN A 87 -0.17 6.60 -0.24
N GLY A 88 -1.49 6.48 -0.37
CA GLY A 88 -2.11 5.41 -1.16
C GLY A 88 -1.97 4.05 -0.50
N THR A 89 -2.01 3.99 0.84
CA THR A 89 -2.10 2.73 1.57
C THR A 89 -3.56 2.42 1.90
N ALA A 90 -3.86 1.16 2.18
CA ALA A 90 -5.14 0.75 2.76
C ALA A 90 -4.91 -0.52 3.58
N TYR A 91 -5.68 -0.68 4.65
CA TYR A 91 -5.51 -1.79 5.59
C TYR A 91 -6.84 -2.25 6.17
N CYS A 92 -6.90 -3.51 6.57
CA CYS A 92 -8.01 -4.06 7.32
C CYS A 92 -7.97 -3.59 8.78
N ILE A 93 -9.15 -3.47 9.40
CA ILE A 93 -9.34 -3.07 10.80
C ILE A 93 -10.16 -4.08 11.60
#